data_AF-A0A8H6WAT3-F1
#
_entry.id   AF-A0A8H6WAT3-F1
#
_cell.length_a   1.000
_cell.length_b   1.000
_cell.length_c   1.000
_cell.angle_alpha   90.00
_cell.angle_beta   90.00
_cell.angle_gamma   90.00
#
_symmetry.space_group_name_H-M   'P 1'
#
loop_
_entity.id
_entity.type
_entity.pdbx_description
1 polymer ?
#
loop_
_entity_poly.entity_id
_entity_poly.type
_entity_poly.pdbx_seq_one_letter_code
_entity_poly.pdbx_strand_id
1 'polypeptide(L)'
;MSGASTAMPMPNGMTHASLLAAKSAELKFWILQTNEMQGKKALKVTGKVEDLRQRLATYYGLDLTVTSQTATTHTPAPLTLDQHIIARQWEGLAEMGQEWLNTTAEGREFRLVRDVGALALQDGPLDPPSSSRSPTPVLLRISSPPLGARADTQIITSPSPLPVQPPQPPQQHLDSELHGLSSLAEAIEGLNRVQGLKDSVAQIKSGLVASVRRRYGPKDKLVDERDNSESEDSDADGVHSSKKRRGRGADPSWEKHKGTLTKRERLGGILYGKQDFDGDEARFFKYFKMPHDSEAGVETKRKRVPKNDDGYRPFRRVVEAYPWCKKDIQAERNKSELLK
;
A
#
# COMPACT_ATOMS: atom_id res chain seq x y z
N MET A 1 -47.03 41.61 9.54
CA MET A 1 -45.99 41.92 8.55
C MET A 1 -45.38 40.60 8.10
N SER A 2 -45.88 40.01 7.01
CA SER A 2 -45.31 38.79 6.45
C SER A 2 -43.98 39.15 5.79
N GLY A 3 -42.86 38.88 6.48
CA GLY A 3 -41.54 39.02 5.88
C GLY A 3 -41.43 38.05 4.72
N ALA A 4 -41.28 38.59 3.50
CA ALA A 4 -41.01 37.77 2.33
C ALA A 4 -39.71 36.99 2.59
N SER A 5 -39.81 35.67 2.76
CA SER A 5 -38.63 34.80 2.76
C SER A 5 -38.02 34.88 1.37
N THR A 6 -36.94 35.64 1.24
CA THR A 6 -36.12 35.68 0.04
C THR A 6 -35.63 34.27 -0.24
N ALA A 7 -36.18 33.63 -1.27
CA ALA A 7 -35.73 32.32 -1.72
C ALA A 7 -34.27 32.43 -2.16
N MET A 8 -33.38 31.75 -1.44
CA MET A 8 -31.95 31.76 -1.78
C MET A 8 -31.72 30.99 -3.07
N PRO A 9 -30.81 31.44 -3.95
CA PRO A 9 -30.47 30.71 -5.16
C PRO A 9 -29.92 29.33 -4.81
N MET A 10 -30.48 28.31 -5.47
CA MET A 10 -30.09 26.92 -5.29
C MET A 10 -28.79 26.65 -6.09
N PRO A 11 -27.82 25.91 -5.54
CA PRO A 11 -26.58 25.56 -6.24
C PRO A 11 -26.86 24.85 -7.58
N ASN A 12 -26.06 25.18 -8.60
CA ASN A 12 -26.21 24.59 -9.94
C ASN A 12 -26.15 23.05 -9.88
N GLY A 13 -27.16 22.39 -10.46
CA GLY A 13 -27.26 20.92 -10.50
C GLY A 13 -27.80 20.28 -9.21
N MET A 14 -28.13 21.06 -8.18
CA MET A 14 -28.83 20.56 -7.01
C MET A 14 -30.33 20.44 -7.33
N THR A 15 -30.80 19.21 -7.43
CA THR A 15 -32.20 18.83 -7.65
C THR A 15 -32.59 17.84 -6.57
N HIS A 16 -33.88 17.58 -6.38
CA HIS A 16 -34.32 16.58 -5.40
C HIS A 16 -33.69 15.19 -5.67
N ALA A 17 -33.72 14.76 -6.94
CA ALA A 17 -33.12 13.51 -7.36
C ALA A 17 -31.59 13.47 -7.16
N SER A 18 -30.88 14.55 -7.51
CA SER A 18 -29.42 14.60 -7.29
C SER A 18 -29.07 14.64 -5.81
N LEU A 19 -29.90 15.24 -4.94
CA LEU A 19 -29.69 15.24 -3.49
C LEU A 19 -29.77 13.83 -2.88
N LEU A 20 -30.70 13.01 -3.35
CA LEU A 20 -30.85 11.61 -2.92
C LEU A 20 -29.76 10.68 -3.47
N ALA A 21 -29.25 10.95 -4.68
CA ALA A 21 -28.17 10.17 -5.27
C ALA A 21 -26.77 10.61 -4.79
N ALA A 22 -26.64 11.84 -4.29
CA ALA A 22 -25.34 12.45 -4.03
C ALA A 22 -24.49 11.72 -2.98
N LYS A 23 -23.19 11.65 -3.25
CA LYS A 23 -22.18 11.09 -2.35
C LYS A 23 -21.75 12.13 -1.29
N SER A 24 -21.07 11.68 -0.22
CA SER A 24 -20.61 12.56 0.85
C SER A 24 -19.78 13.77 0.36
N ALA A 25 -18.98 13.60 -0.69
CA ALA A 25 -18.16 14.68 -1.24
C ALA A 25 -19.01 15.79 -1.91
N GLU A 26 -20.00 15.40 -2.72
CA GLU A 26 -20.92 16.32 -3.41
C GLU A 26 -21.78 17.10 -2.42
N LEU A 27 -22.31 16.42 -1.39
CA LEU A 27 -23.07 17.07 -0.32
C LEU A 27 -22.24 18.12 0.43
N LYS A 28 -20.98 17.80 0.74
CA LYS A 28 -20.06 18.76 1.38
C LYS A 28 -19.75 19.93 0.48
N PHE A 29 -19.58 19.70 -0.83
CA PHE A 29 -19.37 20.75 -1.81
C PHE A 29 -20.56 21.72 -1.85
N TRP A 30 -21.79 21.21 -1.96
CA TRP A 30 -22.99 22.07 -1.93
C TRP A 30 -23.13 22.84 -0.62
N ILE A 31 -22.82 22.23 0.53
CA ILE A 31 -22.82 22.93 1.82
C ILE A 31 -21.79 24.07 1.84
N LEU A 32 -20.59 23.84 1.33
CA LEU A 32 -19.55 24.88 1.24
C LEU A 32 -19.99 26.02 0.35
N GLN A 33 -20.52 25.72 -0.84
CA GLN A 33 -21.04 26.72 -1.77
C GLN A 33 -22.20 27.52 -1.17
N THR A 34 -23.10 26.85 -0.43
CA THR A 34 -24.21 27.50 0.29
C THR A 34 -23.69 28.48 1.35
N ASN A 35 -22.67 28.07 2.12
CA ASN A 35 -22.05 28.92 3.14
C ASN A 35 -21.30 30.11 2.53
N GLU A 36 -20.66 29.91 1.38
CA GLU A 36 -19.98 30.95 0.63
C GLU A 36 -20.97 32.00 0.11
N MET A 37 -22.08 31.57 -0.50
CA MET A 37 -23.15 32.47 -0.97
C MET A 37 -23.80 33.27 0.17
N GLN A 38 -23.87 32.71 1.38
CA GLN A 38 -24.37 33.41 2.57
C GLN A 38 -23.33 34.33 3.22
N GLY A 39 -22.05 34.24 2.82
CA GLY A 39 -20.93 34.90 3.48
C GLY A 39 -20.74 34.47 4.94
N LYS A 40 -21.43 33.43 5.40
CA LYS A 40 -21.45 32.94 6.79
C LYS A 40 -21.65 31.42 6.81
N LYS A 41 -21.14 30.78 7.86
CA LYS A 41 -21.28 29.32 8.07
C LYS A 41 -22.69 28.96 8.55
N ALA A 42 -23.65 28.93 7.62
CA ALA A 42 -25.04 28.56 7.89
C ALA A 42 -25.21 27.05 8.17
N LEU A 43 -24.44 26.20 7.49
CA LEU A 43 -24.55 24.75 7.53
C LEU A 43 -23.23 24.08 7.95
N LYS A 44 -23.31 23.08 8.84
CA LYS A 44 -22.15 22.31 9.30
C LYS A 44 -21.77 21.22 8.28
N VAL A 45 -20.52 21.24 7.82
CA VAL A 45 -19.95 20.35 6.77
C VAL A 45 -19.69 18.91 7.26
N THR A 46 -19.69 18.67 8.57
CA THR A 46 -19.41 17.36 9.16
C THR A 46 -20.69 16.64 9.61
N GLY A 47 -20.74 15.32 9.38
CA GLY A 47 -21.88 14.45 9.71
C GLY A 47 -21.92 13.20 8.85
N LYS A 48 -22.89 12.32 9.12
CA LYS A 48 -23.24 11.20 8.22
C LYS A 48 -23.90 11.75 6.96
N VAL A 49 -23.92 10.97 5.88
CA VAL A 49 -24.48 11.38 4.57
C VAL A 49 -25.93 11.84 4.72
N GLU A 50 -26.72 11.10 5.49
CA GLU A 50 -28.14 11.34 5.75
C GLU A 50 -28.35 12.65 6.51
N ASP A 51 -27.50 12.96 7.50
CA ASP A 51 -27.54 14.24 8.22
C ASP A 51 -27.25 15.42 7.27
N LEU A 52 -26.30 15.25 6.35
CA LEU A 52 -25.95 16.29 5.38
C LEU A 52 -27.10 16.51 4.37
N ARG A 53 -27.74 15.43 3.90
CA ARG A 53 -28.93 15.49 3.05
C ARG A 53 -30.08 16.18 3.77
N GLN A 54 -30.38 15.78 5.00
CA GLN A 54 -31.45 16.37 5.79
C GLN A 54 -31.22 17.86 6.04
N ARG A 55 -29.99 18.27 6.34
CA ARG A 55 -29.65 19.70 6.53
C ARG A 55 -29.85 20.52 5.27
N LEU A 56 -29.35 20.03 4.13
CA LEU A 56 -29.55 20.69 2.84
C LEU A 56 -31.04 20.75 2.47
N ALA A 57 -31.76 19.65 2.66
CA ALA A 57 -33.20 19.58 2.39
C ALA A 57 -33.99 20.56 3.27
N THR A 58 -33.71 20.60 4.57
CA THR A 58 -34.35 21.54 5.51
C THR A 58 -34.04 22.99 5.13
N TYR A 59 -32.81 23.28 4.73
CA TYR A 59 -32.37 24.63 4.37
C TYR A 59 -33.03 25.14 3.08
N TYR A 60 -33.23 24.27 2.09
CA TYR A 60 -33.88 24.62 0.81
C TYR A 60 -35.39 24.34 0.78
N GLY A 61 -35.98 23.86 1.88
CA GLY A 61 -37.40 23.51 1.93
C GLY A 61 -37.78 22.31 1.05
N LEU A 62 -36.86 21.37 0.82
CA LEU A 62 -37.10 20.15 0.07
C LEU A 62 -37.62 19.06 1.02
N ASP A 63 -38.76 18.46 0.69
CA ASP A 63 -39.30 17.34 1.46
C ASP A 63 -38.68 16.01 0.97
N LEU A 64 -37.85 15.38 1.81
CA LEU A 64 -37.22 14.10 1.49
C LEU A 64 -38.19 12.90 1.59
N THR A 65 -39.37 13.08 2.18
CA THR A 65 -40.34 11.99 2.40
C THR A 65 -41.13 11.63 1.14
N VAL A 66 -41.18 12.52 0.15
CA VAL A 66 -42.04 12.40 -1.04
C VAL A 66 -41.51 11.38 -2.07
N THR A 67 -40.28 10.90 -1.96
CA THR A 67 -39.60 10.23 -3.07
C THR A 67 -39.37 8.74 -2.84
N SER A 68 -40.47 7.99 -2.76
CA SER A 68 -40.41 6.52 -2.71
C SER A 68 -40.67 5.82 -4.05
N GLN A 69 -41.14 6.49 -5.09
CA GLN A 69 -41.53 5.79 -6.32
C GLN A 69 -41.36 6.67 -7.56
N THR A 70 -40.21 6.60 -8.25
CA THR A 70 -40.16 6.71 -9.71
C THR A 70 -38.75 6.39 -10.24
N ALA A 71 -38.70 5.38 -11.10
CA ALA A 71 -37.81 5.22 -12.25
C ALA A 71 -36.28 5.22 -12.03
N THR A 72 -35.75 4.00 -11.92
CA THR A 72 -34.44 3.59 -12.45
C THR A 72 -34.36 3.85 -13.95
N THR A 73 -34.05 5.07 -14.37
CA THR A 73 -33.50 5.33 -15.71
C THR A 73 -32.03 5.62 -15.51
N HIS A 74 -31.20 4.66 -15.85
CA HIS A 74 -29.75 4.66 -15.63
C HIS A 74 -29.08 5.61 -16.63
N THR A 75 -29.32 6.92 -16.49
CA THR A 75 -28.54 7.92 -17.20
C THR A 75 -27.11 7.83 -16.67
N PRO A 76 -26.10 7.49 -17.51
CA PRO A 76 -24.72 7.40 -17.03
C PRO A 76 -24.35 8.76 -16.45
N ALA A 77 -23.86 8.73 -15.20
CA ALA A 77 -23.47 9.93 -14.49
C ALA A 77 -22.55 10.78 -15.38
N PRO A 78 -22.73 12.11 -15.43
CA PRO A 78 -21.85 12.98 -16.18
C PRO A 78 -20.41 12.71 -15.72
N LEU A 79 -19.56 12.40 -16.69
CA LEU A 79 -18.16 12.06 -16.44
C LEU A 79 -17.52 13.21 -15.66
N THR A 80 -16.80 12.89 -14.59
CA THR A 80 -16.06 13.91 -13.85
C THR A 80 -14.94 14.46 -14.74
N LEU A 81 -14.46 15.68 -14.48
CA LEU A 81 -13.36 16.29 -15.24
C LEU A 81 -12.15 15.35 -15.33
N ASP A 82 -11.82 14.67 -14.24
CA ASP A 82 -10.75 13.68 -14.18
C ASP A 82 -11.00 12.50 -15.13
N GLN A 83 -12.26 12.03 -15.24
CA GLN A 83 -12.62 10.96 -16.18
C GLN A 83 -12.50 11.41 -17.64
N HIS A 84 -12.83 12.67 -17.95
CA HIS A 84 -12.59 13.24 -19.28
C HIS A 84 -11.10 13.34 -19.61
N ILE A 85 -10.27 13.75 -18.65
CA ILE A 85 -8.82 13.82 -18.83
C ILE A 85 -8.27 12.40 -19.09
N ILE A 86 -8.68 11.42 -18.28
CA ILE A 86 -8.26 10.02 -18.43
C ILE A 86 -8.70 9.49 -19.79
N ALA A 87 -9.95 9.70 -20.20
CA ALA A 87 -10.44 9.25 -21.50
C ALA A 87 -9.61 9.81 -22.66
N ARG A 88 -9.27 11.10 -22.62
CA ARG A 88 -8.48 11.77 -23.66
C ARG A 88 -7.02 11.31 -23.67
N GLN A 89 -6.45 10.98 -22.52
CA GLN A 89 -5.12 10.38 -22.44
C GLN A 89 -5.09 8.99 -23.09
N TRP A 90 -6.11 8.17 -22.87
CA TRP A 90 -6.23 6.85 -23.50
C TRP A 90 -6.44 6.94 -25.02
N GLU A 91 -7.22 7.91 -25.48
CA GLU A 91 -7.41 8.19 -26.91
C GLU A 91 -6.07 8.53 -27.59
N GLY A 92 -5.29 9.44 -27.02
CA GLY A 92 -3.97 9.79 -27.56
C GLY A 92 -2.97 8.62 -27.56
N LEU A 93 -3.02 7.73 -26.57
CA LEU A 93 -2.21 6.51 -26.56
C LEU A 93 -2.64 5.51 -27.63
N ALA A 94 -3.95 5.38 -27.89
CA ALA A 94 -4.46 4.52 -28.94
C ALA A 94 -4.05 5.02 -30.34
N GLU A 95 -4.14 6.34 -30.58
CA GLU A 95 -3.66 6.97 -31.81
C GLU A 95 -2.16 6.71 -32.03
N MET A 96 -1.36 6.86 -30.98
CA MET A 96 0.08 6.62 -31.02
C MET A 96 0.41 5.14 -31.30
N GLY A 97 -0.36 4.21 -30.74
CA GLY A 97 -0.25 2.78 -31.04
C GLY A 97 -0.56 2.48 -32.52
N GLN A 98 -1.55 3.15 -33.09
CA GLN A 98 -1.88 3.00 -34.51
C GLN A 98 -0.78 3.58 -35.42
N GLU A 99 -0.21 4.73 -35.06
CA GLU A 99 0.95 5.31 -35.75
C GLU A 99 2.15 4.35 -35.71
N TRP A 100 2.42 3.73 -34.56
CA TRP A 100 3.48 2.72 -34.44
C TRP A 100 3.26 1.51 -35.34
N LEU A 101 2.04 0.96 -35.39
CA LEU A 101 1.70 -0.15 -36.28
C LEU A 101 1.91 0.21 -37.75
N ASN A 102 1.44 1.39 -38.18
CA ASN A 102 1.61 1.86 -39.55
C ASN A 102 3.09 2.05 -39.91
N THR A 103 3.86 2.69 -39.02
CA THR A 103 5.29 2.95 -39.23
C THR A 103 6.08 1.64 -39.34
N THR A 104 5.72 0.64 -38.53
CA THR A 104 6.31 -0.70 -38.56
C THR A 104 5.98 -1.44 -39.85
N ALA A 105 4.73 -1.35 -40.32
CA ALA A 105 4.30 -1.97 -41.59
C ALA A 105 5.04 -1.41 -42.81
N GLU A 106 5.46 -0.16 -42.73
CA GLU A 106 6.24 0.53 -43.77
C GLU A 106 7.77 0.35 -43.60
N GLY A 107 8.22 -0.38 -42.58
CA GLY A 107 9.65 -0.58 -42.30
C GLY A 107 10.38 0.68 -41.81
N ARG A 108 9.64 1.69 -41.32
CA ARG A 108 10.18 2.91 -40.75
C ARG A 108 10.37 2.75 -39.23
N GLU A 109 11.33 3.49 -38.67
CA GLU A 109 11.51 3.55 -37.21
C GLU A 109 10.49 4.50 -36.59
N PHE A 110 9.73 4.02 -35.60
CA PHE A 110 8.79 4.84 -34.86
C PHE A 110 9.50 5.74 -33.86
N ARG A 111 9.30 7.06 -33.97
CA ARG A 111 9.85 8.06 -33.04
C ARG A 111 8.74 8.63 -32.17
N LEU A 112 8.86 8.39 -30.87
CA LEU A 112 7.90 8.86 -29.86
C LEU A 112 7.81 10.39 -29.78
N VAL A 113 8.92 11.06 -30.09
CA VAL A 113 8.99 12.52 -30.16
C VAL A 113 9.04 12.89 -31.63
N ARG A 114 7.96 13.51 -32.14
CA ARG A 114 8.03 14.20 -33.43
C ARG A 114 9.07 15.31 -33.27
N ASP A 115 10.11 15.27 -34.10
CA ASP A 115 11.11 16.33 -34.16
C ASP A 115 10.42 17.64 -34.57
N VAL A 116 9.92 18.41 -33.60
CA VAL A 116 9.22 19.68 -33.82
C VAL A 116 10.15 20.71 -34.48
N GLY A 117 11.46 20.47 -34.45
CA GLY A 117 12.48 21.31 -35.08
C GLY A 117 12.72 21.06 -36.58
N ALA A 118 12.20 19.97 -37.16
CA ALA A 118 12.53 19.62 -38.55
C ALA A 118 11.75 20.41 -39.61
N LEU A 119 10.71 21.17 -39.23
CA LEU A 119 9.94 22.02 -40.16
C LEU A 119 10.46 23.47 -40.24
N ALA A 120 11.50 23.83 -39.48
CA ALA A 120 11.99 25.21 -39.44
C ALA A 120 13.19 25.49 -40.40
N LEU A 121 13.65 24.50 -41.18
CA LEU A 121 14.89 24.64 -41.97
C LEU A 121 14.79 23.98 -43.36
N GLN A 122 13.80 24.37 -44.17
CA GLN A 122 13.83 24.15 -45.63
C GLN A 122 13.61 25.48 -46.37
N ASP A 123 14.59 26.37 -46.25
CA ASP A 123 14.89 27.39 -47.25
C ASP A 123 16.35 27.81 -47.04
N GLY A 124 17.27 27.03 -47.61
CA GLY A 124 18.69 27.31 -47.54
C GLY A 124 19.47 26.50 -48.60
N PRO A 125 20.45 27.10 -49.29
CA PRO A 125 20.92 26.62 -50.59
C PRO A 125 21.84 25.40 -50.50
N LEU A 126 21.76 24.60 -51.57
CA LEU A 126 22.59 23.44 -51.93
C LEU A 126 24.08 23.64 -51.66
N ASP A 127 24.71 22.67 -51.00
CA ASP A 127 26.11 22.28 -51.25
C ASP A 127 26.40 20.81 -50.82
N PRO A 128 27.46 20.19 -51.38
CA PRO A 128 27.48 18.76 -51.78
C PRO A 128 28.24 17.82 -50.81
N PRO A 129 28.34 16.49 -51.10
CA PRO A 129 28.37 15.42 -50.10
C PRO A 129 29.79 14.96 -49.75
N SER A 130 30.01 14.54 -48.49
CA SER A 130 30.99 13.51 -48.13
C SER A 130 31.01 13.20 -46.64
N SER A 131 30.61 11.97 -46.28
CA SER A 131 31.49 11.00 -45.63
C SER A 131 30.69 9.95 -44.86
N SER A 132 30.53 8.81 -45.53
CA SER A 132 30.55 7.45 -44.98
C SER A 132 31.19 7.32 -43.59
N ARG A 133 30.40 6.94 -42.59
CA ARG A 133 30.88 6.18 -41.43
C ARG A 133 29.90 5.07 -41.08
N SER A 134 30.35 3.85 -41.31
CA SER A 134 29.70 2.58 -40.98
C SER A 134 29.61 2.34 -39.47
N PRO A 135 28.58 1.64 -38.98
CA PRO A 135 28.48 1.22 -37.58
C PRO A 135 29.18 -0.12 -37.33
N THR A 136 30.01 -0.19 -36.29
CA THR A 136 30.59 -1.42 -35.75
C THR A 136 29.63 -2.07 -34.73
N PRO A 137 29.37 -3.39 -34.82
CA PRO A 137 28.58 -4.09 -33.80
C PRO A 137 29.44 -4.47 -32.59
N VAL A 138 28.97 -4.13 -31.39
CA VAL A 138 29.54 -4.54 -30.11
C VAL A 138 28.97 -5.89 -29.70
N LEU A 139 29.80 -6.92 -29.66
CA LEU A 139 29.47 -8.29 -29.25
C LEU A 139 29.55 -8.43 -27.72
N LEU A 140 28.41 -8.66 -27.07
CA LEU A 140 28.33 -8.94 -25.63
C LEU A 140 28.67 -10.43 -25.35
N ARG A 141 29.82 -10.64 -24.72
CA ARG A 141 30.33 -11.95 -24.28
C ARG A 141 29.81 -12.26 -22.87
N ILE A 142 28.86 -13.19 -22.77
CA ILE A 142 28.33 -13.68 -21.48
C ILE A 142 29.22 -14.85 -21.03
N SER A 143 29.96 -14.66 -19.93
CA SER A 143 30.80 -15.70 -19.32
C SER A 143 30.05 -16.34 -18.15
N SER A 144 29.96 -17.68 -18.15
CA SER A 144 29.39 -18.48 -17.06
C SER A 144 30.49 -18.98 -16.13
N PRO A 145 30.30 -18.98 -14.78
CA PRO A 145 31.20 -19.67 -13.87
C PRO A 145 30.83 -21.15 -13.68
N PRO A 146 31.81 -22.03 -13.39
CA PRO A 146 31.61 -23.47 -13.25
C PRO A 146 31.13 -23.90 -11.86
N LEU A 147 30.32 -24.97 -11.85
CA LEU A 147 29.95 -25.78 -10.69
C LEU A 147 31.21 -26.35 -10.01
N GLY A 148 31.39 -26.08 -8.71
CA GLY A 148 32.49 -26.59 -7.89
C GLY A 148 32.00 -27.31 -6.64
N ALA A 149 32.12 -28.64 -6.68
CA ALA A 149 32.50 -29.59 -5.63
C ALA A 149 31.86 -29.56 -4.22
N ARG A 150 31.20 -30.69 -3.91
CA ARG A 150 30.97 -31.27 -2.59
C ARG A 150 32.30 -31.50 -1.86
N ALA A 151 32.32 -31.29 -0.55
CA ALA A 151 33.22 -31.97 0.37
C ALA A 151 32.45 -32.31 1.65
N ASP A 152 32.13 -33.60 1.77
CA ASP A 152 31.72 -34.26 3.00
C ASP A 152 32.93 -34.36 3.94
N THR A 153 32.85 -33.76 5.12
CA THR A 153 33.77 -34.07 6.24
C THR A 153 32.93 -34.32 7.48
N GLN A 154 32.62 -35.60 7.73
CA GLN A 154 32.11 -36.05 9.02
C GLN A 154 33.29 -36.21 9.98
N ILE A 155 33.34 -35.38 11.02
CA ILE A 155 34.18 -35.62 12.19
C ILE A 155 33.27 -36.17 13.29
N ILE A 156 33.40 -37.48 13.53
CA ILE A 156 32.81 -38.18 14.66
C ILE A 156 33.67 -37.82 15.89
N THR A 157 33.18 -36.90 16.71
CA THR A 157 33.82 -36.56 18.00
C THR A 157 33.11 -37.33 19.12
N SER A 158 33.87 -38.17 19.82
CA SER A 158 33.43 -38.96 20.97
C SER A 158 32.81 -38.10 22.10
N PRO A 159 31.73 -38.57 22.75
CA PRO A 159 31.18 -37.91 23.93
C PRO A 159 32.08 -38.14 25.14
N SER A 160 32.64 -37.05 25.67
CA SER A 160 33.37 -37.03 26.95
C SER A 160 32.35 -37.10 28.11
N PRO A 161 32.60 -37.89 29.18
CA PRO A 161 31.69 -38.04 30.30
C PRO A 161 31.55 -36.72 31.09
N LEU A 162 30.30 -36.33 31.33
CA LEU A 162 29.95 -35.10 32.05
C LEU A 162 30.42 -35.16 33.52
N PRO A 163 31.05 -34.09 34.04
CA PRO A 163 31.26 -33.95 35.47
C PRO A 163 29.91 -33.76 36.17
N VAL A 164 29.67 -34.55 37.21
CA VAL A 164 28.50 -34.45 38.10
C VAL A 164 28.48 -33.07 38.74
N GLN A 165 27.61 -32.19 38.23
CA GLN A 165 27.43 -30.84 38.75
C GLN A 165 26.60 -30.92 40.05
N PRO A 166 27.06 -30.32 41.17
CA PRO A 166 26.30 -30.30 42.41
C PRO A 166 24.97 -29.54 42.23
N PRO A 167 23.91 -29.91 42.97
CA PRO A 167 22.59 -29.32 42.85
C PRO A 167 22.66 -27.80 43.10
N GLN A 168 22.45 -27.01 42.05
CA GLN A 168 22.43 -25.56 42.18
C GLN A 168 21.20 -25.11 42.94
N PRO A 169 21.33 -24.13 43.85
CA PRO A 169 20.21 -23.58 44.62
C PRO A 169 19.21 -22.86 43.69
N PRO A 170 17.90 -22.87 44.01
CA PRO A 170 16.81 -22.38 43.16
C PRO A 170 16.81 -20.86 42.86
N GLN A 171 17.87 -20.12 43.19
CA GLN A 171 17.91 -18.66 43.00
C GLN A 171 18.30 -18.21 41.58
N GLN A 172 18.87 -19.05 40.73
CA GLN A 172 19.33 -18.64 39.38
C GLN A 172 18.20 -18.38 38.37
N HIS A 173 16.97 -18.80 38.66
CA HIS A 173 15.84 -18.63 37.75
C HIS A 173 15.30 -17.19 37.74
N LEU A 174 15.36 -16.48 38.88
CA LEU A 174 14.82 -15.12 39.00
C LEU A 174 15.70 -14.08 38.28
N ASP A 175 17.02 -14.22 38.35
CA ASP A 175 17.95 -13.30 37.69
C ASP A 175 17.87 -13.40 36.16
N SER A 176 17.55 -14.59 35.64
CA SER A 176 17.35 -14.83 34.21
C SER A 176 16.09 -14.13 33.67
N GLU A 177 15.02 -14.09 34.47
CA GLU A 177 13.78 -13.38 34.09
C GLU A 177 13.96 -11.86 34.11
N LEU A 178 14.71 -11.32 35.09
CA LEU A 178 14.95 -9.88 35.20
C LEU A 178 15.78 -9.34 34.03
N HIS A 179 16.83 -10.05 33.63
CA HIS A 179 17.63 -9.70 32.43
C HIS A 179 16.79 -9.75 31.15
N GLY A 180 15.87 -10.72 31.06
CA GLY A 180 14.94 -10.84 29.93
C GLY A 180 13.95 -9.67 29.81
N LEU A 181 13.57 -9.03 30.92
CA LEU A 181 12.68 -7.87 30.91
C LEU A 181 13.41 -6.58 30.53
N SER A 182 14.64 -6.36 31.02
CA SER A 182 15.44 -5.17 30.67
C SER A 182 15.79 -5.13 29.18
N SER A 183 16.24 -6.27 28.64
CA SER A 183 16.52 -6.43 27.21
C SER A 183 15.31 -6.11 26.31
N LEU A 184 14.11 -6.23 26.86
CA LEU A 184 12.89 -6.11 26.09
C LEU A 184 12.30 -4.70 26.08
N ALA A 185 12.48 -3.92 27.14
CA ALA A 185 12.19 -2.49 27.09
C ALA A 185 13.07 -1.82 26.01
N GLU A 186 14.35 -2.20 25.96
CA GLU A 186 15.30 -1.78 24.91
C GLU A 186 14.86 -2.27 23.52
N ALA A 187 14.34 -3.50 23.40
CA ALA A 187 13.78 -4.01 22.15
C ALA A 187 12.61 -3.15 21.64
N ILE A 188 11.67 -2.79 22.52
CA ILE A 188 10.53 -1.94 22.17
C ILE A 188 11.00 -0.54 21.77
N GLU A 189 11.98 0.02 22.47
CA GLU A 189 12.54 1.31 22.13
C GLU A 189 13.27 1.28 20.78
N GLY A 190 14.07 0.24 20.54
CA GLY A 190 14.74 -0.03 19.27
C GLY A 190 13.74 -0.17 18.11
N LEU A 191 12.57 -0.77 18.36
CA LEU A 191 11.51 -0.83 17.35
C LEU A 191 11.01 0.58 16.98
N ASN A 192 10.90 1.52 17.92
CA ASN A 192 10.38 2.87 17.65
C ASN A 192 11.41 3.83 17.05
N ARG A 193 12.70 3.64 17.35
CA ARG A 193 13.79 4.49 16.82
C ARG A 193 14.03 4.26 15.33
N VAL A 194 13.82 3.05 14.85
CA VAL A 194 14.07 2.68 13.46
C VAL A 194 12.98 3.19 12.51
N GLN A 195 13.33 4.10 11.62
CA GLN A 195 12.46 4.58 10.53
C GLN A 195 12.93 4.12 9.13
N GLY A 196 14.18 3.67 9.01
CA GLY A 196 14.76 3.18 7.77
C GLY A 196 14.13 1.86 7.31
N LEU A 197 14.08 1.67 5.98
CA LEU A 197 13.58 0.44 5.37
C LEU A 197 14.52 -0.74 5.66
N LYS A 198 15.84 -0.53 5.52
CA LYS A 198 16.87 -1.55 5.79
C LYS A 198 16.85 -2.03 7.23
N ASP A 199 16.88 -1.09 8.15
CA ASP A 199 16.84 -1.39 9.59
C ASP A 199 15.56 -2.13 9.98
N SER A 200 14.42 -1.76 9.37
CA SER A 200 13.15 -2.46 9.60
C SER A 200 13.20 -3.92 9.12
N VAL A 201 13.85 -4.19 7.98
CA VAL A 201 14.09 -5.55 7.48
C VAL A 201 15.05 -6.30 8.42
N ALA A 202 16.13 -5.67 8.86
CA ALA A 202 17.08 -6.27 9.80
C ALA A 202 16.40 -6.69 11.13
N GLN A 203 15.48 -5.88 11.64
CA GLN A 203 14.70 -6.20 12.86
C GLN A 203 13.70 -7.34 12.66
N ILE A 204 13.16 -7.51 11.45
CA ILE A 204 12.31 -8.66 11.13
C ILE A 204 13.17 -9.91 11.08
N LYS A 205 14.31 -9.84 10.39
CA LYS A 205 15.26 -10.94 10.22
C LYS A 205 15.85 -11.43 11.54
N SER A 206 16.13 -10.51 12.48
CA SER A 206 16.61 -10.89 13.81
C SER A 206 15.56 -11.59 14.68
N GLY A 207 14.30 -11.69 14.23
CA GLY A 207 13.22 -12.26 15.02
C GLY A 207 12.72 -11.37 16.16
N LEU A 208 13.17 -10.11 16.22
CA LEU A 208 12.76 -9.15 17.25
C LEU A 208 11.26 -8.92 17.22
N VAL A 209 10.71 -8.69 16.02
CA VAL A 209 9.27 -8.46 15.80
C VAL A 209 8.44 -9.63 16.30
N ALA A 210 8.83 -10.87 15.95
CA ALA A 210 8.15 -12.09 16.38
C ALA A 210 8.26 -12.30 17.91
N SER A 211 9.41 -11.99 18.49
CA SER A 211 9.65 -12.12 19.94
C SER A 211 8.79 -11.16 20.75
N VAL A 212 8.69 -9.89 20.31
CA VAL A 212 7.82 -8.89 20.96
C VAL A 212 6.34 -9.27 20.78
N ARG A 213 5.93 -9.73 19.58
CA ARG A 213 4.57 -10.20 19.34
C ARG A 213 4.18 -11.37 20.25
N ARG A 214 5.06 -12.36 20.42
CA ARG A 214 4.81 -13.53 21.27
C ARG A 214 4.60 -13.16 22.74
N ARG A 215 5.30 -12.14 23.23
CA ARG A 215 5.26 -11.73 24.64
C ARG A 215 4.11 -10.76 24.95
N TYR A 216 3.88 -9.78 24.09
CA TYR A 216 2.93 -8.67 24.34
C TYR A 216 1.65 -8.76 23.53
N GLY A 217 1.71 -9.42 22.38
CA GLY A 217 0.57 -9.59 21.51
C GLY A 217 -0.56 -10.32 22.24
N PRO A 218 -1.78 -10.23 21.69
CA PRO A 218 -2.82 -11.19 22.05
C PRO A 218 -2.17 -12.55 21.95
N LYS A 219 -2.18 -13.28 23.07
CA LYS A 219 -2.06 -14.72 23.03
C LYS A 219 -3.36 -15.16 22.40
N ASP A 220 -3.45 -14.97 21.07
CA ASP A 220 -4.40 -15.69 20.25
C ASP A 220 -4.35 -17.08 20.79
N LYS A 221 -5.52 -17.64 21.08
CA LYS A 221 -5.64 -18.99 21.58
C LYS A 221 -4.78 -19.80 20.63
N LEU A 222 -3.55 -20.12 21.05
CA LEU A 222 -2.83 -21.27 20.56
C LEU A 222 -3.86 -22.31 20.85
N VAL A 223 -4.62 -22.64 19.81
CA VAL A 223 -5.60 -23.70 19.85
C VAL A 223 -4.73 -24.82 20.35
N ASP A 224 -4.95 -25.24 21.59
CA ASP A 224 -4.26 -26.37 22.17
C ASP A 224 -4.71 -27.53 21.29
N GLU A 225 -4.05 -27.74 20.14
CA GLU A 225 -4.23 -28.87 19.23
C GLU A 225 -3.83 -30.18 19.91
N ARG A 226 -3.59 -30.16 21.23
CA ARG A 226 -3.25 -31.31 22.05
C ARG A 226 -4.44 -32.08 22.63
N ASP A 227 -5.67 -31.55 22.59
CA ASP A 227 -6.85 -32.24 23.15
C ASP A 227 -7.96 -32.47 22.10
N ASN A 228 -7.58 -32.91 20.91
CA ASN A 228 -8.51 -33.61 20.00
C ASN A 228 -8.06 -35.06 19.76
N SER A 229 -7.55 -35.71 20.81
CA SER A 229 -7.65 -37.16 20.89
C SER A 229 -9.11 -37.46 21.19
N GLU A 230 -9.84 -37.82 20.14
CA GLU A 230 -11.12 -38.52 20.21
C GLU A 230 -11.05 -39.58 21.32
N SER A 231 -11.62 -39.26 22.47
CA SER A 231 -12.20 -40.28 23.35
C SER A 231 -13.62 -40.44 22.86
N GLU A 232 -13.76 -41.16 21.75
CA GLU A 232 -14.97 -41.95 21.53
C GLU A 232 -15.05 -42.96 22.68
N ASP A 233 -16.25 -43.25 23.16
CA ASP A 233 -16.58 -44.13 24.29
C ASP A 233 -16.56 -43.52 25.70
N SER A 234 -17.52 -42.62 25.98
CA SER A 234 -18.28 -42.74 27.24
C SER A 234 -19.59 -41.96 27.20
N ASP A 235 -20.68 -42.66 26.90
CA ASP A 235 -22.05 -42.27 27.22
C ASP A 235 -22.23 -42.24 28.75
N ALA A 236 -22.23 -41.06 29.36
CA ALA A 236 -22.86 -40.83 30.67
C ALA A 236 -23.14 -39.34 30.88
N ASP A 237 -24.41 -39.05 31.18
CA ASP A 237 -25.04 -37.76 31.47
C ASP A 237 -24.27 -36.81 32.42
N GLY A 238 -23.23 -36.14 31.90
CA GLY A 238 -22.43 -35.17 32.62
C GLY A 238 -22.60 -33.76 32.06
N VAL A 239 -23.41 -32.93 32.71
CA VAL A 239 -23.53 -31.47 32.47
C VAL A 239 -22.20 -30.78 32.81
N HIS A 240 -21.22 -30.87 31.91
CA HIS A 240 -19.96 -30.14 32.02
C HIS A 240 -20.09 -28.81 31.31
N SER A 241 -20.51 -27.80 32.05
CA SER A 241 -20.35 -26.39 31.68
C SER A 241 -18.87 -26.12 31.44
N SER A 242 -18.45 -26.16 30.18
CA SER A 242 -17.11 -25.78 29.75
C SER A 242 -16.90 -24.31 30.10
N LYS A 243 -16.32 -24.05 31.28
CA LYS A 243 -15.94 -22.71 31.72
C LYS A 243 -14.99 -22.16 30.67
N LYS A 244 -15.52 -21.27 29.83
CA LYS A 244 -14.82 -20.53 28.79
C LYS A 244 -13.64 -19.83 29.46
N ARG A 245 -12.44 -20.44 29.43
CA ARG A 245 -11.23 -19.85 29.99
C ARG A 245 -11.05 -18.52 29.26
N ARG A 246 -11.33 -17.42 29.94
CA ARG A 246 -11.08 -16.08 29.43
C ARG A 246 -9.58 -16.01 29.19
N GLY A 247 -9.18 -16.01 27.92
CA GLY A 247 -7.78 -15.90 27.55
C GLY A 247 -7.17 -14.69 28.27
N ARG A 248 -5.94 -14.84 28.76
CA ARG A 248 -5.23 -13.71 29.38
C ARG A 248 -5.23 -12.58 28.35
N GLY A 249 -5.81 -11.44 28.72
CA GLY A 249 -5.86 -10.27 27.85
C GLY A 249 -4.46 -9.86 27.42
N ALA A 250 -4.35 -9.18 26.28
CA ALA A 250 -3.09 -8.58 25.85
C ALA A 250 -2.56 -7.64 26.94
N ASP A 251 -1.24 -7.48 26.99
CA ASP A 251 -0.61 -6.51 27.89
C ASP A 251 -1.13 -5.09 27.61
N PRO A 252 -1.41 -4.24 28.61
CA PRO A 252 -1.89 -2.87 28.37
C PRO A 252 -0.97 -2.03 27.46
N SER A 253 0.32 -2.32 27.44
CA SER A 253 1.30 -1.66 26.56
C SER A 253 1.18 -2.08 25.09
N TRP A 254 0.52 -3.21 24.80
CA TRP A 254 0.30 -3.72 23.44
C TRP A 254 -0.33 -2.67 22.52
N GLU A 255 -1.32 -1.95 23.03
CA GLU A 255 -2.05 -0.92 22.29
C GLU A 255 -1.13 0.17 21.72
N LYS A 256 -0.04 0.50 22.43
CA LYS A 256 0.93 1.51 22.00
C LYS A 256 1.81 1.02 20.84
N HIS A 257 2.13 -0.27 20.80
CA HIS A 257 3.14 -0.82 19.88
C HIS A 257 2.57 -1.68 18.75
N LYS A 258 1.30 -2.11 18.86
CA LYS A 258 0.63 -2.97 17.87
C LYS A 258 0.68 -2.41 16.46
N GLY A 259 0.54 -1.10 16.30
CA GLY A 259 0.56 -0.44 14.99
C GLY A 259 1.92 -0.58 14.30
N THR A 260 3.01 -0.33 15.02
CA THR A 260 4.38 -0.48 14.51
C THR A 260 4.69 -1.93 14.19
N LEU A 261 4.37 -2.85 15.10
CA LEU A 261 4.58 -4.29 14.90
C LEU A 261 3.80 -4.82 13.70
N THR A 262 2.51 -4.50 13.59
CA THR A 262 1.67 -4.95 12.46
C THR A 262 2.25 -4.48 11.12
N LYS A 263 2.78 -3.25 11.06
CA LYS A 263 3.42 -2.77 9.82
C LYS A 263 4.70 -3.54 9.50
N ARG A 264 5.51 -3.88 10.50
CA ARG A 264 6.72 -4.70 10.28
C ARG A 264 6.40 -6.15 9.91
N GLU A 265 5.38 -6.74 10.54
CA GLU A 265 4.87 -8.07 10.16
C GLU A 265 4.41 -8.07 8.70
N ARG A 266 3.68 -7.03 8.27
CA ARG A 266 3.30 -6.86 6.86
C ARG A 266 4.51 -6.73 5.94
N LEU A 267 5.52 -5.94 6.33
CA LEU A 267 6.76 -5.84 5.56
C LEU A 267 7.45 -7.20 5.41
N GLY A 268 7.50 -7.98 6.49
CA GLY A 268 8.00 -9.36 6.47
C GLY A 268 7.19 -10.24 5.53
N GLY A 269 5.86 -10.11 5.52
CA GLY A 269 4.97 -10.82 4.59
C GLY A 269 5.16 -10.41 3.12
N ILE A 270 5.56 -9.17 2.85
CA ILE A 270 5.91 -8.71 1.50
C ILE A 270 7.26 -9.32 1.07
N LEU A 271 8.27 -9.24 1.94
CA LEU A 271 9.63 -9.68 1.63
C LEU A 271 9.71 -11.20 1.51
N TYR A 272 9.21 -11.93 2.51
CA TYR A 272 9.29 -13.39 2.60
C TYR A 272 8.03 -14.09 2.04
N GLY A 273 7.09 -13.34 1.49
CA GLY A 273 5.94 -13.89 0.81
C GLY A 273 6.34 -14.52 -0.53
N LYS A 274 5.81 -15.71 -0.82
CA LYS A 274 6.09 -16.48 -2.05
C LYS A 274 5.72 -15.78 -3.37
N GLN A 275 4.98 -14.66 -3.31
CA GLN A 275 4.37 -14.08 -4.51
C GLN A 275 5.26 -13.06 -5.24
N ASP A 276 6.09 -12.28 -4.53
CA ASP A 276 6.77 -11.13 -5.16
C ASP A 276 8.29 -11.17 -5.07
N PHE A 277 8.82 -11.37 -3.87
CA PHE A 277 10.27 -11.26 -3.61
C PHE A 277 10.91 -12.55 -3.14
N ASP A 278 10.14 -13.52 -2.60
CA ASP A 278 10.64 -14.84 -2.18
C ASP A 278 11.87 -14.78 -1.25
N GLY A 279 11.94 -13.74 -0.40
CA GLY A 279 13.07 -13.49 0.48
C GLY A 279 14.31 -12.86 -0.17
N ASP A 280 14.27 -12.53 -1.47
CA ASP A 280 15.35 -11.82 -2.16
C ASP A 280 15.40 -10.34 -1.74
N GLU A 281 16.17 -10.09 -0.67
CA GLU A 281 16.42 -8.76 -0.13
C GLU A 281 17.04 -7.82 -1.18
N ALA A 282 17.92 -8.32 -2.07
CA ALA A 282 18.59 -7.48 -3.06
C ALA A 282 17.59 -6.96 -4.09
N ARG A 283 16.73 -7.84 -4.61
CA ARG A 283 15.64 -7.45 -5.51
C ARG A 283 14.64 -6.53 -4.83
N PHE A 284 14.29 -6.81 -3.57
CA PHE A 284 13.41 -5.98 -2.77
C PHE A 284 13.96 -4.55 -2.62
N PHE A 285 15.22 -4.40 -2.20
CA PHE A 285 15.85 -3.09 -2.05
C PHE A 285 16.04 -2.38 -3.38
N LYS A 286 16.38 -3.11 -4.46
CA LYS A 286 16.48 -2.54 -5.80
C LYS A 286 15.15 -1.92 -6.26
N TYR A 287 14.03 -2.61 -6.00
CA TYR A 287 12.69 -2.13 -6.37
C TYR A 287 12.27 -0.87 -5.59
N PHE A 288 12.58 -0.80 -4.29
CA PHE A 288 12.21 0.34 -3.43
C PHE A 288 13.26 1.45 -3.34
N LYS A 289 14.36 1.35 -4.09
CA LYS A 289 15.36 2.42 -4.20
C LYS A 289 14.73 3.60 -4.96
N MET A 290 14.82 4.80 -4.40
CA MET A 290 14.38 5.99 -5.13
C MET A 290 15.41 6.30 -6.23
N PRO A 291 14.97 6.67 -7.44
CA PRO A 291 15.88 7.17 -8.45
C PRO A 291 16.61 8.37 -7.85
N HIS A 292 17.93 8.32 -7.86
CA HIS A 292 18.72 9.43 -7.39
C HIS A 292 18.55 10.53 -8.43
N ASP A 293 17.98 11.68 -8.04
CA ASP A 293 17.76 12.84 -8.92
C ASP A 293 19.04 13.38 -9.59
N SER A 294 20.21 12.78 -9.33
CA SER A 294 21.47 13.08 -9.98
C SER A 294 21.53 12.67 -11.45
N GLU A 295 20.72 11.70 -11.91
CA GLU A 295 20.77 11.28 -13.32
C GLU A 295 19.77 12.03 -14.22
N ALA A 296 18.71 12.61 -13.65
CA ALA A 296 17.62 13.17 -14.45
C ALA A 296 17.82 14.65 -14.85
N GLY A 297 18.82 15.37 -14.34
CA GLY A 297 19.11 16.76 -14.73
C GLY A 297 17.99 17.79 -14.44
N VAL A 298 16.84 17.38 -13.92
CA VAL A 298 15.72 18.28 -13.62
C VAL A 298 15.87 18.82 -12.21
N GLU A 299 16.35 20.06 -12.10
CA GLU A 299 16.35 20.86 -10.86
C GLU A 299 14.91 21.20 -10.44
N THR A 300 14.20 20.22 -9.90
CA THR A 300 13.00 20.53 -9.12
C THR A 300 13.43 21.11 -7.77
N LYS A 301 12.80 22.22 -7.35
CA LYS A 301 13.05 22.89 -6.05
C LYS A 301 12.92 21.88 -4.91
N ARG A 302 14.05 21.33 -4.45
CA ARG A 302 14.08 20.17 -3.55
C ARG A 302 13.56 20.53 -2.17
N LYS A 303 12.51 19.84 -1.72
CA LYS A 303 12.22 19.68 -0.30
C LYS A 303 13.47 19.11 0.36
N ARG A 304 13.90 19.69 1.48
CA ARG A 304 15.07 19.24 2.25
C ARG A 304 14.93 17.74 2.53
N VAL A 305 15.71 16.92 1.82
CA VAL A 305 15.85 15.50 2.11
C VAL A 305 16.51 15.39 3.48
N PRO A 306 15.95 14.61 4.42
CA PRO A 306 16.57 14.39 5.72
C PRO A 306 18.00 13.85 5.53
N LYS A 307 18.94 14.35 6.34
CA LYS A 307 20.38 14.07 6.21
C LYS A 307 20.77 12.59 6.38
N ASN A 308 19.82 11.74 6.82
CA ASN A 308 20.00 10.31 7.06
C ASN A 308 19.06 9.45 6.21
N ASP A 309 18.65 9.94 5.03
CA ASP A 309 17.86 9.12 4.11
C ASP A 309 18.79 8.15 3.36
N ASP A 310 18.57 6.86 3.54
CA ASP A 310 19.34 5.78 2.89
C ASP A 310 19.08 5.70 1.35
N GLY A 311 18.27 6.61 0.81
CA GLY A 311 17.87 6.65 -0.60
C GLY A 311 16.78 5.63 -0.94
N TYR A 312 16.12 5.06 0.06
CA TYR A 312 15.01 4.13 -0.11
C TYR A 312 13.69 4.80 0.23
N ARG A 313 12.60 4.31 -0.35
CA ARG A 313 11.27 4.78 0.04
C ARG A 313 11.05 4.51 1.54
N PRO A 314 10.46 5.47 2.30
CA PRO A 314 10.18 5.27 3.71
C PRO A 314 9.34 4.01 3.93
N PHE A 315 9.75 3.17 4.89
CA PHE A 315 9.09 1.89 5.18
C PHE A 315 7.56 2.01 5.30
N ARG A 316 7.08 3.06 5.98
CA ARG A 316 5.65 3.31 6.15
C ARG A 316 4.90 3.41 4.81
N ARG A 317 5.50 4.09 3.83
CA ARG A 317 4.90 4.26 2.49
C ARG A 317 4.84 2.93 1.74
N VAL A 318 5.88 2.12 1.85
CA VAL A 318 5.93 0.79 1.24
C VAL A 318 4.77 -0.09 1.75
N VAL A 319 4.61 -0.18 3.06
CA VAL A 319 3.57 -1.03 3.68
C VAL A 319 2.15 -0.53 3.41
N GLU A 320 1.94 0.79 3.37
CA GLU A 320 0.62 1.37 3.13
C GLU A 320 0.21 1.31 1.64
N ALA A 321 1.17 1.42 0.71
CA ALA A 321 0.91 1.38 -0.73
C ALA A 321 0.73 -0.05 -1.27
N TYR A 322 1.46 -1.02 -0.72
CA TYR A 322 1.54 -2.38 -1.28
C TYR A 322 0.17 -3.07 -1.48
N PRO A 323 -0.81 -3.02 -0.54
CA PRO A 323 -2.12 -3.61 -0.77
C PRO A 323 -2.88 -3.01 -1.97
N TRP A 324 -2.64 -1.74 -2.29
CA TRP A 324 -3.24 -1.08 -3.46
C TRP A 324 -2.56 -1.54 -4.73
N CYS A 325 -1.22 -1.55 -4.76
CA CYS A 325 -0.46 -2.08 -5.90
C CYS A 325 -0.89 -3.51 -6.25
N LYS A 326 -1.13 -4.35 -5.24
CA LYS A 326 -1.61 -5.72 -5.47
C LYS A 326 -3.00 -5.78 -6.10
N LYS A 327 -3.92 -4.90 -5.68
CA LYS A 327 -5.26 -4.80 -6.27
C LYS A 327 -5.18 -4.33 -7.72
N ASP A 328 -4.32 -3.35 -8.00
CA ASP A 328 -4.16 -2.80 -9.35
C ASP A 328 -3.58 -3.86 -10.29
N ILE A 329 -2.54 -4.59 -9.87
CA ILE A 329 -1.97 -5.71 -10.62
C ILE A 329 -3.02 -6.80 -10.88
N GLN A 330 -3.84 -7.13 -9.89
CA GLN A 330 -4.89 -8.13 -10.06
C GLN A 330 -5.99 -7.64 -11.02
N ALA A 331 -6.37 -6.37 -10.94
CA ALA A 331 -7.33 -5.76 -11.86
C ALA A 331 -6.80 -5.78 -13.31
N GLU A 332 -5.51 -5.50 -13.52
CA GLU A 332 -4.87 -5.60 -14.83
C GLU A 332 -4.85 -7.04 -15.35
N ARG A 333 -4.52 -8.03 -14.51
CA ARG A 333 -4.56 -9.45 -14.90
C ARG A 333 -5.96 -9.89 -15.32
N ASN A 334 -6.97 -9.56 -14.52
CA ASN A 334 -8.36 -9.87 -14.84
C ASN A 334 -8.79 -9.19 -16.15
N LYS A 335 -8.34 -7.95 -16.39
CA LYS A 335 -8.61 -7.24 -17.65
C LYS A 335 -7.96 -7.92 -18.85
N SER A 336 -6.73 -8.41 -18.72
CA SER A 336 -6.04 -9.16 -19.77
C SER A 336 -6.68 -10.52 -20.06
N GLU A 337 -7.28 -11.16 -19.05
CA GLU A 337 -8.03 -12.41 -19.24
C GLU A 337 -9.34 -12.21 -19.98
N LEU A 338 -10.04 -11.09 -19.75
CA LEU A 338 -11.28 -10.75 -20.47
C LEU A 338 -11.06 -10.38 -21.95
N LEU A 339 -9.82 -10.05 -22.34
CA LEU A 339 -9.47 -9.72 -23.71
C LEU A 339 -9.02 -10.95 -24.54
N LYS A 340 -8.96 -12.14 -23.94
CA LYS A 340 -8.64 -13.40 -24.63
C LYS A 340 -9.90 -14.13 -25.04
#